data_AF-A0A0S4WTM0-F1
#
_entry.id   AF-A0A0S4WTM0-F1
#
_cell.length_a   1.000
_cell.length_b   1.000
_cell.length_c   1.000
_cell.angle_alpha   90.00
_cell.angle_beta   90.00
_cell.angle_gamma   90.00
#
_symmetry.space_group_name_H-M   'P 1'
#
loop_
_entity.id
_entity.type
_entity.pdbx_description
1 polymer ?
#
loop_
_entity_poly.entity_id
_entity_poly.type
_entity_poly.pdbx_seq_one_letter_code
_entity_poly.pdbx_strand_id
1 'polypeptide(L)'
;MKKRLAEEQIIGVLKEAEAGLKPAELCRNHGISDAIYYNWKAKFGGMTVSEAQRLKALEHENNKLKRLLTESVLDNAALKDLLSESSKSAGQARSDPDIDDRTRHGCHPGLRAGRDFALAAPLRIAPPN
;
A
#
# COMPACT_ATOMS: atom_id res chain seq x y z
N MET A 1 -16.16 -24.51 -19.91
CA MET A 1 -15.74 -23.24 -19.26
C MET A 1 -16.85 -22.22 -19.45
N LYS A 2 -17.50 -21.72 -18.37
CA LYS A 2 -18.54 -20.69 -18.49
C LYS A 2 -17.88 -19.39 -18.96
N LYS A 3 -18.32 -18.84 -20.10
CA LYS A 3 -17.82 -17.55 -20.59
C LYS A 3 -18.27 -16.46 -19.61
N ARG A 4 -17.32 -15.68 -19.08
CA ARG A 4 -17.66 -14.46 -18.35
C ARG A 4 -18.20 -13.46 -19.36
N LEU A 5 -19.37 -12.91 -19.10
CA LEU A 5 -19.91 -11.83 -19.92
C LEU A 5 -19.15 -10.54 -19.62
N ALA A 6 -18.97 -9.72 -20.66
CA ALA A 6 -18.36 -8.41 -20.54
C ALA A 6 -19.26 -7.50 -19.69
N GLU A 7 -18.65 -6.61 -18.90
CA GLU A 7 -19.37 -5.69 -18.00
C GLU A 7 -20.33 -4.79 -18.79
N GLU A 8 -19.93 -4.40 -20.00
CA GLU A 8 -20.73 -3.60 -20.92
C GLU A 8 -22.01 -4.33 -21.34
N GLN A 9 -21.90 -5.64 -21.55
CA GLN A 9 -23.03 -6.48 -21.94
C GLN A 9 -23.99 -6.69 -20.75
N ILE A 10 -23.44 -6.83 -19.54
CA ILE A 10 -24.23 -6.88 -18.30
C ILE A 10 -25.00 -5.56 -18.09
N ILE A 11 -24.36 -4.42 -18.28
CA ILE A 11 -25.01 -3.11 -18.15
C ILE A 11 -26.09 -2.92 -19.21
N GLY A 12 -25.88 -3.39 -20.45
CA GLY A 12 -26.91 -3.36 -21.49
C GLY A 12 -28.18 -4.12 -21.09
N VAL A 13 -28.01 -5.34 -20.56
CA VAL A 13 -29.08 -6.19 -20.02
C VAL A 13 -29.83 -5.51 -18.87
N LEU A 14 -29.12 -4.81 -17.97
CA LEU A 14 -29.76 -4.07 -16.88
C LEU A 14 -30.55 -2.85 -17.38
N LYS A 15 -30.05 -2.14 -18.40
CA LYS A 15 -30.75 -1.02 -19.03
C LYS A 15 -32.03 -1.44 -19.75
N GLU A 16 -32.06 -2.60 -20.37
CA GLU A 16 -33.28 -3.19 -20.94
C GLU A 16 -34.37 -3.35 -19.86
N ALA A 17 -33.99 -3.77 -18.64
CA ALA A 17 -34.92 -3.86 -17.52
C ALA A 17 -35.38 -2.48 -17.03
N GLU A 18 -34.49 -1.48 -17.02
CA GLU A 18 -34.84 -0.08 -16.71
C GLU A 18 -35.77 0.54 -17.75
N ALA A 19 -35.70 0.10 -19.01
CA ALA A 19 -36.61 0.49 -20.09
C ALA A 19 -38.00 -0.17 -20.01
N GLY A 20 -38.25 -1.01 -18.99
CA GLY A 20 -39.58 -1.57 -18.68
C GLY A 20 -39.76 -3.04 -19.02
N LEU A 21 -38.72 -3.75 -19.48
CA LEU A 21 -38.78 -5.20 -19.66
C LEU A 21 -38.80 -5.93 -18.32
N LYS A 22 -39.64 -6.96 -18.19
CA LYS A 22 -39.73 -7.75 -16.95
C LYS A 22 -38.47 -8.60 -16.78
N PRO A 23 -37.85 -8.64 -15.58
CA PRO A 23 -36.66 -9.45 -15.32
C PRO A 23 -36.80 -10.92 -15.73
N ALA A 24 -37.98 -11.51 -15.56
CA ALA A 24 -38.25 -12.90 -15.92
C ALA A 24 -38.20 -13.18 -17.44
N GLU A 25 -38.61 -12.22 -18.28
CA GLU A 25 -38.50 -12.33 -19.75
C GLU A 25 -37.05 -12.14 -20.18
N LEU A 26 -36.38 -11.19 -19.55
CA LEU A 26 -34.99 -10.86 -19.80
C LEU A 26 -34.06 -12.05 -19.47
N CYS A 27 -34.32 -12.73 -18.37
CA CYS A 27 -33.60 -13.94 -17.98
C CYS A 27 -33.77 -15.08 -19.00
N ARG A 28 -34.97 -15.25 -19.56
CA ARG A 28 -35.22 -16.22 -20.65
C ARG A 28 -34.51 -15.84 -21.95
N ASN A 29 -34.58 -14.57 -22.35
CA ASN A 29 -33.99 -14.08 -23.59
C ASN A 29 -32.45 -14.17 -23.59
N HIS A 30 -31.83 -13.82 -22.45
CA HIS A 30 -30.38 -13.82 -22.30
C HIS A 30 -29.83 -15.16 -21.77
N GLY A 31 -30.69 -16.14 -21.50
CA GLY A 31 -30.29 -17.47 -21.02
C GLY A 31 -29.61 -17.43 -19.63
N ILE A 32 -30.00 -16.49 -18.78
CA ILE A 32 -29.47 -16.31 -17.43
C ILE A 32 -30.53 -16.67 -16.39
N SER A 33 -30.11 -17.13 -15.21
CA SER A 33 -31.02 -17.32 -14.08
C SER A 33 -31.31 -15.99 -13.39
N ASP A 34 -32.49 -15.86 -12.78
CA ASP A 34 -32.87 -14.69 -11.97
C ASP A 34 -31.81 -14.31 -10.93
N ALA A 35 -31.20 -15.30 -10.27
CA ALA A 35 -30.13 -15.07 -9.30
C ALA A 35 -28.92 -14.31 -9.89
N ILE A 36 -28.55 -14.61 -11.14
CA ILE A 36 -27.46 -13.92 -11.84
C ILE A 36 -27.86 -12.48 -12.14
N TYR A 37 -29.09 -12.26 -12.61
CA TYR A 37 -29.62 -10.92 -12.88
C TYR A 37 -29.58 -10.03 -11.62
N TYR A 38 -30.07 -10.53 -10.48
CA TYR A 38 -30.05 -9.73 -9.24
C TYR A 38 -28.63 -9.49 -8.71
N ASN A 39 -27.72 -10.47 -8.87
CA ASN A 39 -26.30 -10.27 -8.55
C ASN A 39 -25.65 -9.18 -9.42
N TRP A 40 -26.01 -9.11 -10.70
CA TRP A 40 -25.55 -8.04 -11.58
C TRP A 40 -26.18 -6.70 -11.22
N LYS A 41 -27.48 -6.67 -10.94
CA LYS A 41 -28.18 -5.45 -10.51
C LYS A 41 -27.57 -4.85 -9.23
N ALA A 42 -27.15 -5.69 -8.28
CA ALA A 42 -26.47 -5.23 -7.07
C ALA A 42 -25.07 -4.64 -7.33
N LYS A 43 -24.38 -5.07 -8.39
CA LYS A 43 -23.01 -4.64 -8.72
C LYS A 43 -22.94 -3.49 -9.71
N PHE A 44 -23.82 -3.50 -10.70
CA PHE A 44 -23.77 -2.62 -11.87
C PHE A 44 -25.07 -1.83 -12.07
N GLY A 45 -26.07 -1.99 -11.19
CA GLY A 45 -27.31 -1.21 -11.28
C GLY A 45 -27.05 0.28 -11.14
N GLY A 46 -27.64 1.09 -12.03
CA GLY A 46 -27.40 2.53 -12.09
C GLY A 46 -26.02 2.94 -12.62
N MET A 47 -25.14 1.99 -12.95
CA MET A 47 -23.81 2.28 -13.50
C MET A 47 -23.88 2.44 -15.02
N THR A 48 -23.13 3.42 -15.56
CA THR A 48 -22.98 3.56 -17.01
C THR A 48 -21.84 2.70 -17.57
N VAL A 49 -21.87 2.39 -18.87
CA VAL A 49 -20.79 1.65 -19.54
C VAL A 49 -19.43 2.37 -19.41
N SER A 50 -19.43 3.70 -19.57
CA SER A 50 -18.23 4.54 -19.41
C SER A 50 -17.66 4.46 -17.99
N GLU A 51 -18.55 4.46 -16.98
CA GLU A 51 -18.16 4.34 -15.59
C GLU A 51 -17.53 2.97 -15.27
N ALA A 52 -18.11 1.89 -15.78
CA ALA A 52 -17.53 0.55 -15.63
C ALA A 52 -16.15 0.43 -16.29
N GLN A 53 -16.00 0.97 -17.50
CA GLN A 53 -14.72 0.98 -18.21
C GLN A 53 -13.66 1.78 -17.46
N ARG A 54 -14.04 2.95 -16.94
CA ARG A 54 -13.15 3.80 -16.13
C ARG A 54 -12.74 3.09 -14.85
N LEU A 55 -13.68 2.45 -14.14
CA LEU A 55 -13.40 1.72 -12.91
C LEU A 55 -12.39 0.60 -13.17
N LYS A 56 -12.60 -0.19 -14.22
CA LYS A 56 -11.70 -1.26 -14.64
C LYS A 56 -10.28 -0.76 -14.99
N ALA A 57 -10.18 0.38 -15.67
CA ALA A 57 -8.90 1.00 -15.97
C ALA A 57 -8.17 1.43 -14.70
N LEU A 58 -8.88 2.08 -13.77
CA LEU A 58 -8.33 2.52 -12.48
C LEU A 58 -7.91 1.32 -11.61
N GLU A 59 -8.68 0.25 -11.57
CA GLU A 59 -8.31 -0.98 -10.87
C GLU A 59 -7.04 -1.60 -11.46
N HIS A 60 -6.93 -1.63 -12.78
CA HIS A 60 -5.73 -2.13 -13.46
C HIS A 60 -4.49 -1.30 -13.11
N GLU A 61 -4.59 0.03 -13.18
CA GLU A 61 -3.52 0.94 -12.80
C GLU A 61 -3.16 0.79 -11.32
N ASN A 62 -4.15 0.70 -10.44
CA ASN A 62 -3.91 0.52 -9.00
C ASN A 62 -3.15 -0.78 -8.71
N ASN A 63 -3.53 -1.87 -9.39
CA ASN A 63 -2.84 -3.16 -9.26
C ASN A 63 -1.41 -3.09 -9.78
N LYS A 64 -1.18 -2.42 -10.92
CA LYS A 64 0.16 -2.18 -11.47
C LYS A 64 1.01 -1.37 -10.49
N LEU A 65 0.46 -0.28 -9.97
CA LEU A 65 1.15 0.60 -9.03
C LEU A 65 1.50 -0.12 -7.72
N LYS A 66 0.57 -0.91 -7.15
CA LYS A 66 0.83 -1.72 -5.96
C LYS A 66 1.97 -2.72 -6.17
N ARG A 67 2.00 -3.37 -7.34
CA ARG A 67 3.09 -4.29 -7.71
C ARG A 67 4.44 -3.56 -7.76
N LEU A 68 4.52 -2.47 -8.53
CA LEU A 68 5.75 -1.69 -8.67
C LEU A 68 6.22 -1.11 -7.33
N LEU A 69 5.29 -0.66 -6.49
CA LEU A 69 5.60 -0.18 -5.15
C LEU A 69 6.19 -1.29 -4.29
N THR A 70 5.61 -2.48 -4.33
CA THR A 70 6.14 -3.63 -3.58
C THR A 70 7.55 -4.00 -4.05
N GLU A 71 7.75 -4.09 -5.37
CA GLU A 71 9.08 -4.34 -5.97
C GLU A 71 10.09 -3.28 -5.52
N SER A 72 9.75 -1.99 -5.63
CA SER A 72 10.62 -0.89 -5.21
C SER A 72 10.92 -0.87 -3.71
N VAL A 73 9.95 -1.20 -2.85
CA VAL A 73 10.16 -1.28 -1.39
C VAL A 73 11.11 -2.42 -1.04
N LEU A 74 11.00 -3.57 -1.71
CA LEU A 74 11.92 -4.69 -1.53
C LEU A 74 13.34 -4.33 -1.97
N ASP A 75 13.51 -3.70 -3.13
CA ASP A 75 14.82 -3.25 -3.61
C ASP A 75 15.45 -2.23 -2.66
N ASN A 76 14.66 -1.26 -2.18
CA ASN A 76 15.13 -0.27 -1.21
C ASN A 76 15.56 -0.91 0.12
N ALA A 77 14.85 -1.94 0.59
CA ALA A 77 15.22 -2.67 1.80
C ALA A 77 16.57 -3.38 1.60
N ALA A 78 16.72 -4.12 0.50
CA ALA A 78 17.96 -4.82 0.17
C ALA A 78 19.15 -3.86 0.07
N LEU A 79 18.98 -2.69 -0.57
CA LEU A 79 20.02 -1.68 -0.67
C LEU A 79 20.41 -1.10 0.70
N LYS A 80 19.43 -0.81 1.57
CA LYS A 80 19.71 -0.33 2.93
C LYS A 80 20.44 -1.37 3.77
N ASP A 81 20.10 -2.65 3.62
CA ASP A 81 20.77 -3.74 4.33
C ASP A 81 22.25 -3.84 3.90
N LEU A 82 22.52 -3.80 2.60
CA LEU A 82 23.90 -3.79 2.07
C LEU A 82 24.71 -2.58 2.57
N LEU A 83 24.11 -1.38 2.56
CA LEU A 83 24.76 -0.18 3.09
C LEU A 83 25.02 -0.30 4.60
N SER A 84 24.09 -0.89 5.35
CA SER A 84 24.26 -1.12 6.79
C SER A 84 25.40 -2.10 7.08
N GLU A 85 25.60 -3.14 6.27
CA GLU A 85 26.72 -4.06 6.42
C GLU A 85 28.06 -3.41 6.06
N SER A 86 28.11 -2.64 4.96
CA SER A 86 29.33 -1.94 4.55
C SER A 86 29.82 -0.94 5.60
N SER A 87 28.89 -0.28 6.31
CA SER A 87 29.21 0.66 7.40
C SER A 87 29.65 -0.06 8.69
N LYS A 88 29.10 -1.24 9.00
CA LYS A 88 29.56 -2.08 10.13
C LYS A 88 30.98 -2.59 9.91
N SER A 89 31.32 -3.03 8.70
CA SER A 89 32.69 -3.51 8.40
C SER A 89 33.75 -2.40 8.50
N ALA A 90 33.39 -1.14 8.22
CA ALA A 90 34.30 0.00 8.35
C ALA A 90 34.56 0.43 9.80
N GLY A 91 33.65 0.10 10.74
CA GLY A 91 33.78 0.43 12.17
C GLY A 91 34.64 -0.55 12.97
N GLN A 92 34.77 -1.80 12.53
CA GLN A 92 35.49 -2.85 13.28
C GLN A 92 37.03 -2.76 13.16
N ALA A 93 37.55 -2.06 12.15
CA ALA A 93 38.99 -1.91 11.91
C ALA A 93 39.68 -0.78 12.71
N ARG A 94 39.00 -0.17 13.70
CA ARG A 94 39.55 0.92 14.55
C ARG A 94 39.68 0.55 16.02
N SER A 95 40.10 -0.68 16.30
CA SER A 95 40.55 -1.08 17.64
C SER A 95 42.05 -1.35 17.56
N ASP A 96 42.89 -0.32 17.63
CA ASP A 96 44.31 -0.50 17.94
C ASP A 96 44.42 -0.74 19.46
N PRO A 97 44.82 -1.93 19.95
CA PRO A 97 45.07 -2.14 21.35
C PRO A 97 46.56 -1.92 21.60
N ASP A 98 47.01 -0.67 21.64
CA ASP A 98 48.29 -0.35 22.28
C ASP A 98 48.36 1.13 22.68
N ILE A 99 47.84 1.43 23.87
CA ILE A 99 48.26 2.63 24.62
C ILE A 99 49.02 2.11 25.82
N ASP A 100 50.35 2.10 25.69
CA ASP A 100 51.29 1.89 26.77
C ASP A 100 51.20 3.09 27.73
N ASP A 101 50.53 2.87 28.87
CA ASP A 101 50.33 3.86 29.94
C ASP A 101 51.63 4.08 30.70
N ARG A 102 52.41 5.05 30.23
CA ARG A 102 53.50 5.65 31.00
C ARG A 102 53.42 7.16 30.93
N THR A 103 52.48 7.78 31.66
CA THR A 103 52.70 9.09 32.30
C THR A 103 51.78 9.27 33.50
N ARG A 104 52.28 8.88 34.69
CA ARG A 104 51.87 9.51 35.95
C ARG A 104 52.18 11.00 35.89
N HIS A 105 51.21 11.84 36.24
CA HIS A 105 51.29 13.02 37.15
C HIS A 105 50.34 14.14 36.69
N GLY A 106 49.42 14.54 37.57
CA GLY A 106 48.68 15.80 37.43
C GLY A 106 47.27 15.77 37.98
N CYS A 107 47.13 15.67 39.30
CA CYS A 107 45.87 15.86 40.01
C CYS A 107 45.43 17.33 39.92
N HIS A 108 44.17 17.60 39.53
CA HIS A 108 43.45 18.82 39.92
C HIS A 108 41.93 18.54 39.99
N PRO A 109 41.27 18.80 41.14
CA PRO A 109 39.83 18.65 41.28
C PRO A 109 39.13 19.95 40.86
N GLY A 110 38.05 19.87 40.08
CA GLY A 110 37.30 21.08 39.72
C GLY A 110 36.00 20.83 38.96
N LEU A 111 34.90 20.78 39.72
CA LEU A 111 33.52 21.18 39.37
C LEU A 111 32.69 20.29 38.44
N ARG A 112 31.74 19.57 39.07
CA ARG A 112 30.48 19.11 38.46
C ARG A 112 29.51 20.29 38.33
N ALA A 113 29.01 20.54 37.12
CA ALA A 113 27.73 21.20 36.83
C ALA A 113 27.41 20.86 35.36
N GLY A 114 26.22 20.52 34.91
CA GLY A 114 24.90 20.25 35.48
C GLY A 114 24.13 19.65 34.29
N ARG A 115 23.32 18.62 34.52
CA ARG A 115 22.44 18.05 33.49
C ARG A 115 21.22 18.96 33.41
N ASP A 116 20.83 19.39 32.21
CA ASP A 116 19.44 19.73 31.88
C ASP A 116 19.28 19.68 30.35
N PHE A 117 19.03 18.49 29.81
CA PHE A 117 18.51 18.33 28.44
C PHE A 117 17.01 18.11 28.59
N ALA A 118 16.23 19.17 28.36
CA ALA A 118 14.79 19.12 28.37
C ALA A 118 14.28 18.03 27.42
N LEU A 119 13.48 17.09 27.95
CA LEU A 119 12.71 16.17 27.13
C LEU A 119 11.68 16.97 26.32
N ALA A 120 11.91 17.13 25.02
CA ALA A 120 10.87 17.51 24.10
C ALA A 120 9.86 16.35 23.96
N ALA A 121 8.62 16.59 24.38
CA ALA A 121 7.51 15.64 24.24
C ALA A 121 7.15 15.43 22.75
N PRO A 122 6.69 14.23 22.35
CA PRO A 122 6.26 13.97 20.98
C PRO A 122 4.90 14.62 20.69
N LEU A 123 4.82 15.36 19.58
CA LEU A 123 3.58 15.89 19.02
C LEU A 123 2.65 14.73 18.62
N ARG A 124 1.49 14.64 19.29
CA ARG A 124 0.38 13.78 18.86
C ARG A 124 -0.32 14.41 17.65
N ILE A 125 -0.31 13.70 16.53
CA ILE A 125 -1.10 14.04 15.34
C ILE A 125 -2.54 13.54 15.57
N ALA A 126 -3.51 14.45 15.51
CA ALA A 126 -4.94 14.13 15.59
C ALA A 126 -5.48 13.70 14.20
N PRO A 127 -6.48 12.80 14.13
CA PRO A 127 -7.07 12.37 12.86
C PRO A 127 -8.05 13.42 12.29
N PRO A 128 -8.17 13.52 10.95
CA PRO A 128 -9.13 14.41 10.31
C PRO A 128 -10.57 13.85 10.34
N ASN A 129 -11.52 14.79 10.33
CA ASN A 129 -12.98 14.62 10.36
C ASN A 129 -13.52 13.88 9.11
#